data_AF-A0A1J3FM96-F1
#
_entry.id   AF-A0A1J3FM96-F1
#
_cell.length_a   1.000
_cell.length_b   1.000
_cell.length_c   1.000
_cell.angle_alpha   90.00
_cell.angle_beta   90.00
_cell.angle_gamma   90.00
#
_symmetry.space_group_name_H-M   'P 1'
#
loop_
_entity.id
_entity.type
_entity.pdbx_description
1 polymer ?
#
loop_
_entity_poly.entity_id
_entity_poly.type
_entity_poly.pdbx_seq_one_letter_code
_entity_poly.pdbx_strand_id
1 'polypeptide(L)'
;KKSKVFVDEEPLGQEKFDQTLPEIEAKVSQNDVLIRIHCEKGKGSMINILNTIENLQMRVQNSIILPFGDSTLDITVVAQVIL
;
A
#
# COMPACT_ATOMS: atom_id res chain seq x y z
N LYS A 1 -29.37 -5.91 33.80
CA LYS A 1 -29.16 -7.38 33.65
C LYS A 1 -28.27 -7.59 32.43
N LYS A 2 -26.93 -7.64 32.60
CA LYS A 2 -26.00 -7.98 31.50
C LYS A 2 -25.76 -9.49 31.59
N SER A 3 -26.04 -10.20 30.51
CA SER A 3 -25.72 -11.62 30.39
C SER A 3 -24.23 -11.75 30.09
N LYS A 4 -23.48 -12.48 30.91
CA LYS A 4 -22.09 -12.82 30.63
C LYS A 4 -22.10 -14.24 30.10
N VAL A 5 -21.94 -14.37 28.79
CA VAL A 5 -21.55 -15.65 28.18
C VAL A 5 -20.03 -15.72 28.39
N PHE A 6 -19.59 -16.69 29.19
CA PHE A 6 -18.18 -17.08 29.21
C PHE A 6 -17.95 -17.88 27.92
N VAL A 7 -17.20 -17.30 27.00
CA VAL A 7 -16.53 -18.04 25.94
C VAL A 7 -15.13 -18.29 26.48
N ASP A 8 -14.70 -19.54 26.52
CA ASP A 8 -13.33 -19.90 26.85
C ASP A 8 -12.41 -19.18 25.84
N GLU A 9 -11.70 -18.16 26.34
CA GLU A 9 -10.65 -17.48 25.60
C GLU A 9 -9.43 -18.41 25.56
N GLU A 10 -9.41 -19.37 24.65
CA GLU A 10 -8.16 -19.78 24.02
C GLU A 10 -7.50 -18.49 23.50
N PRO A 11 -6.20 -18.24 23.76
CA PRO A 11 -5.54 -17.07 23.21
C PRO A 11 -5.41 -17.32 21.72
N LEU A 12 -6.45 -16.94 20.96
CA LEU A 12 -6.33 -16.61 19.55
C LEU A 12 -5.24 -15.56 19.53
N GLY A 13 -4.02 -16.01 19.21
CA GLY A 13 -2.86 -15.16 19.11
C GLY A 13 -3.30 -13.94 18.34
N GLN A 14 -3.34 -12.79 19.02
CA GLN A 14 -3.38 -11.53 18.33
C GLN A 14 -2.04 -11.48 17.61
N GLU A 15 -2.00 -12.09 16.43
CA GLU A 15 -1.18 -11.58 15.35
C GLU A 15 -1.77 -10.19 15.10
N LYS A 16 -1.32 -9.22 15.92
CA LYS A 16 -1.15 -7.86 15.48
C LYS A 16 -0.29 -7.98 14.24
N PHE A 17 -0.93 -8.19 13.10
CA PHE A 17 -0.48 -7.66 11.85
C PHE A 17 -0.55 -6.13 12.00
N ASP A 18 0.29 -5.58 12.88
CA ASP A 18 0.85 -4.27 12.66
C ASP A 18 1.67 -4.46 11.36
N GLN A 19 0.98 -4.52 10.20
CA GLN A 19 1.65 -4.54 8.90
C GLN A 19 2.47 -3.27 8.88
N THR A 20 3.78 -3.42 9.09
CA THR A 20 4.69 -2.30 9.18
C THR A 20 4.71 -1.62 7.83
N LEU A 21 4.22 -0.38 7.76
CA LEU A 21 4.32 0.43 6.56
C LEU A 21 5.80 0.68 6.22
N PRO A 22 6.15 0.75 4.92
CA PRO A 22 5.24 0.66 3.77
C PRO A 22 4.92 -0.78 3.36
N GLU A 23 3.70 -1.00 2.85
CA GLU A 23 3.30 -2.21 2.14
C GLU A 23 3.29 -1.91 0.63
N ILE A 24 3.96 -2.76 -0.17
CA ILE A 24 4.08 -2.58 -1.62
C ILE A 24 3.71 -3.89 -2.33
N GLU A 25 2.80 -3.81 -3.29
CA GLU A 25 2.41 -4.89 -4.18
C GLU A 25 2.68 -4.46 -5.63
N ALA A 26 3.28 -5.35 -6.43
CA ALA A 26 3.47 -5.13 -7.87
C ALA A 26 2.94 -6.33 -8.65
N LYS A 27 2.17 -6.05 -9.71
CA LYS A 27 1.64 -7.05 -10.65
C LYS A 27 2.06 -6.67 -12.06
N VAL A 28 2.49 -7.66 -12.83
CA VAL A 28 2.93 -7.46 -14.22
C VAL A 28 1.99 -8.20 -15.16
N SER A 29 1.57 -7.52 -16.23
CA SER A 29 0.82 -8.09 -17.33
C SER A 29 1.39 -7.57 -18.64
N GLN A 30 2.05 -8.44 -19.42
CA GLN A 30 2.79 -8.05 -20.61
C GLN A 30 3.83 -6.96 -20.28
N ASN A 31 3.62 -5.74 -20.79
CA ASN A 31 4.50 -4.59 -20.55
C ASN A 31 3.95 -3.65 -19.48
N ASP A 32 2.72 -3.86 -19.00
CA ASP A 32 2.10 -3.04 -17.97
C ASP A 32 2.44 -3.56 -16.56
N VAL A 33 2.69 -2.63 -15.66
CA VAL A 33 2.98 -2.86 -14.25
C VAL A 33 1.96 -2.08 -13.41
N LEU A 34 1.21 -2.79 -12.57
CA LEU A 34 0.36 -2.20 -11.55
C LEU A 34 1.10 -2.23 -10.22
N ILE A 35 1.33 -1.07 -9.63
CA ILE A 35 2.03 -0.90 -8.36
C ILE A 35 1.04 -0.33 -7.35
N ARG A 36 0.87 -0.97 -6.20
CA ARG A 36 0.05 -0.50 -5.09
C ARG A 36 0.93 -0.31 -3.87
N ILE A 37 0.86 0.86 -3.26
CA ILE A 37 1.70 1.25 -2.13
C ILE A 37 0.80 1.81 -1.05
N HIS A 38 0.84 1.20 0.14
CA HIS A 38 0.26 1.77 1.35
C HIS A 38 1.42 2.26 2.22
N CYS A 39 1.46 3.56 2.54
CA CYS A 39 2.56 4.15 3.30
C CYS A 39 2.12 5.32 4.18
N GLU A 40 2.98 5.76 5.09
CA GLU A 40 2.73 6.96 5.89
C GLU A 40 2.85 8.24 5.04
N LYS A 41 2.06 9.26 5.39
CA LYS A 41 2.12 10.60 4.81
C LYS A 41 3.45 11.26 5.17
N GLY A 42 4.38 11.30 4.21
CA GLY A 42 5.60 12.08 4.29
C GLY A 42 5.56 13.29 3.34
N LYS A 43 6.23 14.38 3.72
CA LYS A 43 6.38 15.55 2.83
C LYS A 43 7.12 15.12 1.57
N GLY A 44 6.49 15.29 0.42
CA GLY A 44 7.09 14.96 -0.88
C GLY A 44 7.13 13.47 -1.23
N SER A 45 6.57 12.58 -0.39
CA SER A 45 6.59 11.12 -0.63
C SER A 45 6.03 10.75 -2.00
N MET A 46 4.94 11.40 -2.42
CA MET A 46 4.33 11.20 -3.74
C MET A 46 5.31 11.41 -4.91
N ILE A 47 5.98 12.56 -4.93
CA ILE A 47 6.88 12.93 -6.03
C ILE A 47 8.08 11.97 -6.05
N ASN A 48 8.60 11.63 -4.88
CA ASN A 48 9.71 10.68 -4.76
C ASN A 48 9.34 9.28 -5.28
N ILE A 49 8.13 8.81 -4.99
CA ILE A 49 7.63 7.51 -5.48
C ILE A 49 7.55 7.52 -7.00
N LEU A 50 6.89 8.51 -7.60
CA LEU A 50 6.73 8.59 -9.05
C LEU A 50 8.08 8.71 -9.77
N ASN A 51 8.99 9.55 -9.24
CA ASN A 51 10.34 9.67 -9.79
C ASN A 51 11.14 8.36 -9.67
N THR A 52 10.97 7.62 -8.57
CA THR A 52 11.63 6.32 -8.39
C THR A 52 11.15 5.33 -9.44
N ILE A 53 9.84 5.29 -9.71
CA ILE A 53 9.26 4.43 -10.76
C ILE A 53 9.81 4.79 -12.14
N GLU A 54 9.85 6.08 -12.49
CA GLU A 54 10.41 6.55 -13.77
C GLU A 54 11.90 6.17 -13.93
N ASN A 55 12.68 6.29 -12.86
CA ASN A 55 14.11 5.92 -12.85
C ASN A 55 14.36 4.41 -12.99
N LEU A 56 13.35 3.57 -12.77
CA LEU A 56 13.43 2.11 -12.95
C LEU A 56 13.07 1.66 -14.37
N GLN A 57 13.27 2.54 -15.37
CA GLN A 57 12.96 2.27 -16.79
C GLN A 57 11.47 1.97 -17.02
N MET A 58 10.59 2.56 -16.22
CA MET A 58 9.15 2.48 -16.42
C MET A 58 8.60 3.86 -16.78
N ARG A 59 7.53 3.91 -17.56
CA ARG A 59 6.78 5.14 -17.85
C ARG A 59 5.46 5.09 -17.09
N VAL A 60 5.23 6.02 -16.18
CA VAL A 60 3.95 6.19 -15.49
C VAL A 60 2.87 6.58 -16.50
N GLN A 61 1.85 5.72 -16.64
CA GLN A 61 0.66 5.98 -17.45
C GLN A 61 -0.43 6.68 -16.63
N ASN A 62 -0.61 6.23 -15.39
CA ASN A 62 -1.61 6.77 -14.49
C ASN A 62 -1.17 6.60 -13.03
N SER A 63 -1.60 7.51 -12.18
CA SER A 63 -1.41 7.41 -10.73
C SER A 63 -2.65 7.90 -9.99
N ILE A 64 -3.12 7.11 -9.05
CA ILE A 64 -4.19 7.44 -8.12
C ILE A 64 -3.57 7.52 -6.72
N ILE A 65 -3.84 8.59 -6.00
CA ILE A 65 -3.28 8.84 -4.68
C ILE A 65 -4.42 9.24 -3.76
N LEU A 66 -4.67 8.39 -2.78
CA LEU A 66 -5.79 8.52 -1.86
C LEU A 66 -5.24 8.65 -0.44
N PRO A 67 -5.48 9.79 0.24
CA PRO A 67 -5.23 9.85 1.66
C PRO A 67 -6.20 8.90 2.38
N PHE A 68 -5.66 8.08 3.27
CA PHE A 68 -6.43 7.18 4.11
C PHE A 68 -6.20 7.52 5.57
N GLY A 69 -7.28 7.80 6.30
CA GLY A 69 -7.21 8.34 7.66
C GLY A 69 -6.33 9.60 7.76
N ASP A 70 -5.79 9.82 8.96
CA ASP A 70 -5.02 11.04 9.26
C ASP A 70 -3.55 10.94 8.85
N SER A 71 -2.98 9.74 8.78
CA SER A 71 -1.52 9.55 8.68
C SER A 71 -1.04 8.73 7.48
N THR A 72 -1.90 8.15 6.63
CA THR A 72 -1.44 7.26 5.53
C THR A 72 -1.92 7.66 4.14
N LEU A 73 -1.27 7.12 3.12
CA LEU A 73 -1.60 7.22 1.71
C LEU A 73 -1.73 5.81 1.13
N ASP A 74 -2.76 5.60 0.32
CA ASP A 74 -2.85 4.50 -0.63
C ASP A 74 -2.56 5.05 -2.03
N ILE A 75 -1.55 4.49 -2.69
CA ILE A 75 -1.05 4.95 -3.98
C ILE A 75 -1.13 3.78 -4.95
N THR A 76 -1.87 3.95 -6.04
CA THR A 76 -1.94 2.99 -7.13
C THR A 76 -1.36 3.62 -8.39
N VAL A 77 -0.34 3.01 -8.97
CA VAL A 77 0.33 3.45 -10.19
C VAL A 77 0.18 2.39 -11.26
N VAL A 78 -0.20 2.80 -12.46
CA VAL A 78 -0.09 2.00 -13.69
C VAL A 78 1.08 2.55 -14.47
N ALA A 79 2.05 1.71 -14.77
CA ALA A 79 3.24 2.06 -15.53
C ALA A 79 3.51 1.04 -16.65
N GLN A 80 4.33 1.42 -17.63
CA GLN A 80 4.79 0.53 -18.69
C GLN A 80 6.31 0.40 -18.66
N VAL A 81 6.83 -0.82 -18.77
CA VAL A 81 8.27 -1.05 -18.94
C VAL A 81 8.72 -0.48 -20.29
N ILE A 82 9.75 0.34 -20.28
CA ILE A 82 10.40 0.88 -21.49
C ILE A 82 11.60 -0.02 -21.80
N LEU A 83 11.62 -0.58 -23.00
CA LEU A 83 12.73 -1.38 -23.54
C LEU A 83 13.75 -0.50 -24.26
#